data_AF-A0A3B0YJ73-F1
#
_entry.id   AF-A0A3B0YJ73-F1
#
_cell.length_a   1.000
_cell.length_b   1.000
_cell.length_c   1.000
_cell.angle_alpha   90.00
_cell.angle_beta   90.00
_cell.angle_gamma   90.00
#
_symmetry.space_group_name_H-M   'P 1'
#
loop_
_entity.id
_entity.type
_entity.pdbx_description
1 polymer ?
#
loop_
_entity_poly.entity_id
_entity_poly.type
_entity_poly.pdbx_seq_one_letter_code
_entity_poly.pdbx_strand_id
1 'polypeptide(L)'
;MTNDDKPEDKHEGSRFTVIHCNGALDSYTDALNHVNAKKRNAFTRAMIQQIARLAEGHRMSKANFPQEGGLPKRKGQQRVKKFNAFKRIPIRGYCWLSERYKHTYFISHYVFKDYDDLKKSDTNRVGTNWQRIEEKGDER
;
A
#
# COMPACT_ATOMS: atom_id res chain seq x y z
N MET A 1 -0.29 26.97 9.23
CA MET A 1 0.27 25.62 9.32
C MET A 1 -0.07 24.93 8.02
N THR A 2 0.96 24.61 7.23
CA THR A 2 0.85 24.22 5.82
C THR A 2 0.34 22.80 5.65
N ASN A 3 -0.49 22.60 4.62
CA ASN A 3 -1.20 21.38 4.24
C ASN A 3 -0.27 20.18 3.96
N ASP A 4 0.00 19.28 4.91
CA ASP A 4 0.85 18.10 4.68
C ASP A 4 0.52 16.87 5.54
N ASP A 5 -0.77 16.58 5.75
CA ASP A 5 -1.18 15.46 6.64
C ASP A 5 -1.36 14.10 5.94
N LYS A 6 -0.95 13.96 4.67
CA LYS A 6 -1.05 12.67 3.95
C LYS A 6 0.11 12.43 2.97
N PRO A 7 0.43 11.16 2.65
CA PRO A 7 1.33 10.82 1.55
C PRO A 7 0.86 11.42 0.23
N GLU A 8 1.81 11.70 -0.66
CA GLU A 8 1.52 12.11 -2.04
C GLU A 8 0.94 10.94 -2.85
N ASP A 9 0.14 11.24 -3.89
CA ASP A 9 -0.46 10.22 -4.76
C ASP A 9 0.59 9.35 -5.47
N LYS A 10 1.77 9.89 -5.72
CA LYS A 10 2.86 9.23 -6.42
C LYS A 10 4.18 9.61 -5.77
N HIS A 11 5.08 8.63 -5.61
CA HIS A 11 6.43 8.85 -5.13
C HIS A 11 7.43 8.15 -6.05
N GLU A 12 8.30 8.91 -6.69
CA GLU A 12 9.35 8.40 -7.59
C GLU A 12 10.68 8.34 -6.85
N GLY A 13 11.27 7.15 -6.77
CA GLY A 13 12.62 6.96 -6.26
C GLY A 13 13.54 6.37 -7.33
N SER A 14 14.83 6.21 -6.99
CA SER A 14 15.83 5.72 -7.94
C SER A 14 15.60 4.30 -8.47
N ARG A 15 14.84 3.46 -7.74
CA ARG A 15 14.63 2.05 -8.08
C ARG A 15 13.20 1.72 -8.50
N PHE A 16 12.23 2.32 -7.83
CA PHE A 16 10.81 2.04 -8.01
C PHE A 16 9.98 3.34 -7.95
N THR A 17 8.85 3.32 -8.66
CA THR A 17 7.75 4.27 -8.48
C THR A 17 6.71 3.65 -7.56
N VAL A 18 6.16 4.42 -6.62
CA VAL A 18 5.05 3.99 -5.75
C VAL A 18 3.84 4.86 -6.05
N ILE A 19 2.71 4.24 -6.40
CA ILE A 19 1.47 4.93 -6.79
C ILE A 19 0.34 4.50 -5.85
N HIS A 20 -0.41 5.47 -5.34
CA HIS A 20 -1.65 5.24 -4.62
C HIS A 20 -2.80 4.99 -5.61
N CYS A 21 -3.53 3.89 -5.41
CA CYS A 21 -4.76 3.63 -6.15
C CYS A 21 -5.83 4.67 -5.80
N ASN A 22 -6.83 4.81 -6.67
CA ASN A 22 -8.01 5.62 -6.37
C ASN A 22 -8.65 5.23 -5.02
N GLY A 23 -8.90 6.25 -4.20
CA GLY A 23 -9.42 6.10 -2.83
C GLY A 23 -8.43 5.60 -1.78
N ALA A 24 -7.15 5.39 -2.14
CA ALA A 24 -6.15 4.96 -1.17
C ALA A 24 -5.82 6.06 -0.16
N LEU A 25 -5.58 7.31 -0.61
CA LEU A 25 -5.32 8.42 0.31
C LEU A 25 -6.53 8.79 1.18
N ASP A 26 -7.76 8.56 0.70
CA ASP A 26 -8.97 8.73 1.51
C ASP A 26 -8.97 7.70 2.64
N SER A 27 -8.75 6.42 2.30
CA SER A 27 -8.63 5.37 3.32
C SER A 27 -7.44 5.56 4.28
N TYR A 28 -6.38 6.26 3.83
CA TYR A 28 -5.28 6.67 4.72
C TYR A 28 -5.78 7.67 5.77
N THR A 29 -6.51 8.69 5.33
CA THR A 29 -7.10 9.71 6.19
C THR A 29 -8.06 9.07 7.20
N ASP A 30 -8.91 8.15 6.74
CA ASP A 30 -9.84 7.39 7.61
C ASP A 30 -9.09 6.55 8.65
N ALA A 31 -8.04 5.83 8.25
CA ALA A 31 -7.22 5.06 9.17
C ALA A 31 -6.49 5.96 10.19
N LEU A 32 -6.00 7.12 9.74
CA LEU A 32 -5.30 8.09 10.58
C LEU A 32 -6.24 8.76 11.60
N ASN A 33 -7.52 8.93 11.28
CA ASN A 33 -8.52 9.48 12.20
C ASN A 33 -8.69 8.64 13.48
N HIS A 34 -8.43 7.34 13.42
CA HIS A 34 -8.44 6.45 14.58
C HIS A 34 -7.16 6.54 15.43
N VAL A 35 -6.08 7.12 14.90
CA VAL A 35 -4.85 7.38 15.66
C VAL A 35 -5.03 8.61 16.54
N ASN A 36 -4.48 8.54 17.76
CA ASN A 36 -4.43 9.69 18.67
C ASN A 36 -3.91 10.93 17.95
N ALA A 37 -4.65 12.04 18.01
CA ALA A 37 -4.38 13.27 17.28
C ALA A 37 -2.92 13.76 17.43
N LYS A 38 -2.35 13.66 18.64
CA LYS A 38 -0.97 14.10 18.93
C LYS A 38 0.10 13.26 18.21
N LYS A 39 -0.25 12.06 17.75
CA LYS A 39 0.66 11.12 17.08
C LYS A 39 0.49 11.10 15.56
N ARG A 40 -0.59 11.67 15.00
CA ARG A 40 -0.92 11.56 13.56
C ARG A 40 0.23 12.00 12.66
N ASN A 41 0.83 13.16 12.92
CA ASN A 41 1.95 13.68 12.12
C ASN A 41 3.21 12.78 12.21
N ALA A 42 3.41 12.09 13.34
CA ALA A 42 4.50 11.12 13.47
C ALA A 42 4.21 9.85 12.65
N PHE A 43 2.95 9.43 12.57
CA PHE A 43 2.53 8.32 11.72
C PHE A 43 2.65 8.65 10.23
N THR A 44 2.21 9.83 9.81
CA THR A 44 2.33 10.31 8.43
C THR A 44 3.77 10.37 7.98
N ARG A 45 4.64 11.04 8.74
CA ARG A 45 6.07 11.10 8.42
C ARG A 45 6.72 9.72 8.35
N ALA A 46 6.41 8.82 9.29
CA ALA A 46 6.94 7.46 9.28
C ALA A 46 6.42 6.61 8.11
N MET A 47 5.20 6.87 7.63
CA MET A 47 4.65 6.21 6.44
C MET A 47 5.34 6.72 5.17
N ILE A 48 5.44 8.04 5.01
CA ILE A 48 6.13 8.69 3.89
C ILE A 48 7.57 8.19 3.79
N GLN A 49 8.30 8.15 4.91
CA GLN A 49 9.68 7.64 4.93
C GLN A 49 9.77 6.17 4.52
N GLN A 50 8.80 5.33 4.86
CA GLN A 50 8.81 3.93 4.43
C GLN A 50 8.53 3.78 2.93
N ILE A 51 7.60 4.59 2.39
CA ILE A 51 7.31 4.63 0.95
C ILE A 51 8.55 5.09 0.19
N ALA A 52 9.19 6.18 0.63
CA ALA A 52 10.43 6.69 0.05
C ALA A 52 11.52 5.63 0.08
N ARG A 53 11.71 4.94 1.21
CA ARG A 53 12.70 3.87 1.31
C ARG A 53 12.44 2.72 0.33
N LEU A 54 11.18 2.34 0.13
CA LEU A 54 10.84 1.34 -0.87
C LEU A 54 11.16 1.85 -2.27
N ALA A 55 10.78 3.09 -2.59
CA ALA A 55 11.01 3.72 -3.88
C ALA A 55 12.50 3.81 -4.25
N GLU A 56 13.35 4.09 -3.26
CA GLU A 56 14.81 4.07 -3.42
C GLU A 56 15.41 2.65 -3.47
N GLY A 57 14.60 1.61 -3.33
CA GLY A 57 15.05 0.22 -3.42
C GLY A 57 15.78 -0.29 -2.20
N HIS A 58 15.66 0.38 -1.05
CA HIS A 58 16.23 -0.14 0.19
C HIS A 58 15.57 -1.45 0.58
N ARG A 59 16.36 -2.35 1.18
CA ARG A 59 15.85 -3.60 1.72
C ARG A 59 14.84 -3.32 2.84
N MET A 60 13.60 -3.77 2.64
CA MET A 60 12.54 -3.65 3.63
C MET A 60 12.55 -4.86 4.58
N SER A 61 12.42 -4.60 5.88
CA SER A 61 12.35 -5.67 6.89
C SER A 61 10.97 -6.31 6.91
N LYS A 62 10.87 -7.60 7.26
CA LYS A 62 9.57 -8.27 7.44
C LYS A 62 8.72 -7.66 8.56
N ALA A 63 9.34 -6.96 9.51
CA ALA A 63 8.64 -6.26 10.58
C ALA A 63 7.82 -5.07 10.06
N ASN A 64 8.33 -4.37 9.03
CA ASN A 64 7.73 -3.16 8.46
C ASN A 64 7.08 -3.39 7.10
N PHE A 65 7.46 -4.46 6.39
CA PHE A 65 6.97 -4.79 5.05
C PHE A 65 6.70 -6.29 4.87
N PRO A 66 5.85 -6.91 5.73
CA PRO A 66 5.52 -8.32 5.61
C PRO A 66 4.78 -8.62 4.29
N GLN A 67 4.84 -9.88 3.88
CA GLN A 67 3.92 -10.44 2.89
C GLN A 67 2.63 -10.86 3.61
N GLU A 68 1.47 -10.49 3.07
CA GLU A 68 0.18 -10.63 3.76
C GLU A 68 -0.72 -11.68 3.12
N GLY A 69 -0.98 -11.58 1.81
CA GLY A 69 -1.95 -12.44 1.13
C GLY A 69 -1.64 -12.71 -0.33
N GLY A 70 -2.52 -13.48 -0.98
CA GLY A 70 -2.44 -13.80 -2.41
C GLY A 70 -3.14 -12.77 -3.28
N LEU A 71 -2.52 -12.42 -4.40
CA LEU A 71 -3.16 -11.72 -5.52
C LEU A 71 -4.00 -12.72 -6.34
N PRO A 72 -5.00 -12.24 -7.11
CA PRO A 72 -5.73 -13.07 -8.05
C PRO A 72 -4.79 -13.81 -9.02
N LYS A 73 -5.15 -15.03 -9.42
CA LYS A 73 -4.39 -15.79 -10.42
C LYS A 73 -4.88 -15.43 -11.82
N ARG A 74 -3.94 -15.13 -12.73
CA ARG A 74 -4.21 -15.10 -14.17
C ARG A 74 -4.43 -16.51 -14.71
N LYS A 75 -5.16 -16.64 -15.83
CA LYS A 75 -5.30 -17.91 -16.54
C LYS A 75 -3.92 -18.44 -16.94
N GLY A 76 -3.63 -19.69 -16.59
CA GLY A 76 -2.33 -20.33 -16.83
C GLY A 76 -1.24 -20.02 -15.79
N GLN A 77 -1.53 -19.19 -14.78
CA GLN A 77 -0.56 -18.87 -13.73
C GLN A 77 -0.44 -20.01 -12.71
N GLN A 78 0.75 -20.61 -12.66
CA GLN A 78 1.03 -21.76 -11.79
C GLN A 78 1.10 -21.38 -10.30
N ARG A 79 1.69 -20.22 -9.98
CA ARG A 79 1.92 -19.77 -8.59
C ARG A 79 1.16 -18.50 -8.26
N VAL A 80 0.50 -18.48 -7.11
CA VAL A 80 -0.14 -17.29 -6.54
C VAL A 80 0.93 -16.25 -6.23
N LYS A 81 0.85 -15.08 -6.87
CA LYS A 81 1.65 -13.91 -6.48
C LYS A 81 1.11 -13.32 -5.20
N LYS A 82 1.92 -12.55 -4.51
CA LYS A 82 1.62 -12.10 -3.16
C LYS A 82 1.65 -10.59 -3.09
N PHE A 83 0.87 -10.04 -2.17
CA PHE A 83 0.92 -8.63 -1.81
C PHE A 83 1.56 -8.45 -0.43
N ASN A 84 2.08 -7.25 -0.21
CA ASN A 84 2.75 -6.83 1.00
C ASN A 84 1.90 -5.77 1.74
N ALA A 85 2.34 -5.40 2.94
CA ALA A 85 1.82 -4.23 3.62
C ALA A 85 2.93 -3.35 4.16
N PHE A 86 2.84 -2.03 3.95
CA PHE A 86 3.53 -1.07 4.79
C PHE A 86 2.92 -1.13 6.19
N LYS A 87 3.69 -1.58 7.18
CA LYS A 87 3.25 -1.78 8.55
C LYS A 87 3.79 -0.68 9.44
N ARG A 88 2.91 0.23 9.84
CA ARG A 88 3.15 1.23 10.89
C ARG A 88 2.05 1.10 11.93
N ILE A 89 2.22 0.16 12.86
CA ILE A 89 1.17 -0.25 13.81
C ILE A 89 0.52 0.97 14.49
N PRO A 90 -0.82 1.13 14.40
CA PRO A 90 -1.80 0.18 13.87
C PRO A 90 -2.15 0.32 12.38
N ILE A 91 -1.61 1.29 11.65
CA ILE A 91 -1.89 1.50 10.22
C ILE A 91 -1.18 0.44 9.36
N ARG A 92 -1.91 -0.16 8.43
CA ARG A 92 -1.36 -0.97 7.33
C ARG A 92 -1.74 -0.37 5.98
N GLY A 93 -0.78 -0.27 5.06
CA GLY A 93 -1.01 0.09 3.65
C GLY A 93 -0.74 -1.11 2.75
N TYR A 94 -1.77 -1.71 2.17
CA TYR A 94 -1.63 -2.93 1.37
C TYR A 94 -1.18 -2.60 -0.06
N CYS A 95 -0.16 -3.29 -0.57
CA CYS A 95 0.45 -2.96 -1.86
C CYS A 95 1.02 -4.18 -2.60
N TRP A 96 1.22 -4.05 -3.91
CA TRP A 96 1.90 -5.07 -4.72
C TRP A 96 2.89 -4.43 -5.70
N LEU A 97 3.88 -5.22 -6.14
CA LEU A 97 4.74 -4.87 -7.27
C LEU A 97 4.02 -5.26 -8.56
N SER A 98 3.89 -4.30 -9.48
CA SER A 98 3.21 -4.49 -10.75
C SER A 98 3.97 -5.41 -11.68
N GLU A 99 3.23 -6.23 -12.42
CA GLU A 99 3.78 -7.04 -13.52
C GLU A 99 3.60 -6.34 -14.88
N ARG A 100 2.60 -5.46 -14.99
CA ARG A 100 2.36 -4.64 -16.19
C ARG A 100 3.26 -3.41 -16.26
N TYR A 101 3.39 -2.68 -15.15
CA TYR A 101 4.15 -1.44 -15.07
C TYR A 101 5.50 -1.70 -14.42
N LYS A 102 6.57 -1.64 -15.23
CA LYS A 102 7.92 -1.95 -14.76
C LYS A 102 8.27 -1.07 -13.56
N HIS A 103 8.88 -1.71 -12.56
CA HIS A 103 9.37 -1.04 -11.35
C HIS A 103 8.32 -0.20 -10.61
N THR A 104 7.04 -0.56 -10.71
CA THR A 104 5.97 0.22 -10.07
C THR A 104 5.28 -0.59 -8.98
N TYR A 105 5.23 -0.04 -7.77
CA TYR A 105 4.38 -0.54 -6.71
C TYR A 105 3.06 0.23 -6.69
N PHE A 106 1.96 -0.48 -6.47
CA PHE A 106 0.67 0.13 -6.24
C PHE A 106 0.23 -0.10 -4.80
N ILE A 107 -0.14 0.97 -4.10
CA ILE A 107 -0.78 0.92 -2.78
C ILE A 107 -2.30 0.90 -3.01
N SER A 108 -2.94 -0.21 -2.68
CA SER A 108 -4.38 -0.43 -2.87
C SER A 108 -5.22 0.47 -1.98
N HIS A 109 -4.94 0.45 -0.68
CA HIS A 109 -5.67 1.17 0.36
C HIS A 109 -4.94 1.03 1.70
N TYR A 110 -5.41 1.78 2.69
CA TYR A 110 -4.96 1.73 4.07
C TYR A 110 -6.08 1.27 5.00
N VAL A 111 -5.68 0.68 6.12
CA VAL A 111 -6.57 0.28 7.21
C VAL A 111 -5.96 0.64 8.56
N PHE A 112 -6.80 1.05 9.51
CA PHE A 112 -6.46 0.97 10.93
C PHE A 112 -6.74 -0.45 11.39
N LYS A 113 -5.69 -1.17 11.79
CA LYS A 113 -5.80 -2.57 12.14
C LYS A 113 -5.97 -2.74 13.65
N ASP A 114 -7.21 -2.90 14.06
CA ASP A 114 -7.67 -3.26 15.41
C ASP A 114 -8.08 -4.74 15.54
N TYR A 115 -7.63 -5.56 14.59
CA TYR A 115 -7.91 -6.99 14.48
C TYR A 115 -6.62 -7.76 14.16
N ASP A 116 -6.54 -9.02 14.53
CA ASP A 116 -5.30 -9.80 14.36
C ASP A 116 -5.13 -10.29 12.90
N ASP A 117 -6.16 -10.92 12.36
CA ASP A 117 -6.10 -11.62 11.07
C ASP A 117 -6.22 -10.69 9.85
N LEU A 118 -5.91 -11.20 8.66
CA LEU A 118 -6.18 -10.46 7.43
C LEU A 118 -7.67 -10.58 7.07
N LYS A 119 -8.38 -9.45 6.96
CA LYS A 119 -9.80 -9.49 6.56
C LYS A 119 -9.94 -9.89 5.10
N LYS A 120 -10.95 -10.72 4.81
CA LYS A 120 -11.31 -11.10 3.44
C LYS A 120 -11.69 -9.87 2.60
N SER A 121 -12.32 -8.86 3.21
CA SER A 121 -12.65 -7.58 2.55
C SER A 121 -11.40 -6.87 2.00
N ASP A 122 -10.32 -6.82 2.79
CA ASP A 122 -9.07 -6.16 2.40
C ASP A 122 -8.42 -6.92 1.24
N THR A 123 -8.45 -8.25 1.32
CA THR A 123 -7.95 -9.13 0.25
C THR A 123 -8.74 -8.95 -1.04
N ASN A 124 -10.07 -8.89 -0.95
CA ASN A 124 -10.94 -8.63 -2.09
C ASN A 124 -10.67 -7.26 -2.70
N ARG A 125 -10.52 -6.20 -1.88
CA ARG A 125 -10.21 -4.84 -2.36
C ARG A 125 -8.85 -4.76 -3.05
N VAL A 126 -7.82 -5.42 -2.51
CA VAL A 126 -6.53 -5.58 -3.21
C VAL A 126 -6.73 -6.27 -4.55
N GLY A 127 -7.47 -7.39 -4.58
CA GLY A 127 -7.74 -8.14 -5.80
C GLY A 127 -8.47 -7.33 -6.87
N THR A 128 -9.50 -6.57 -6.49
CA THR A 128 -10.25 -5.71 -7.41
C THR A 128 -9.38 -4.61 -7.99
N ASN A 129 -8.59 -3.91 -7.16
CA ASN A 129 -7.68 -2.88 -7.64
C ASN A 129 -6.58 -3.46 -8.53
N TRP A 130 -6.05 -4.62 -8.15
CA TRP A 130 -5.07 -5.35 -8.96
C TRP A 130 -5.64 -5.71 -10.32
N GLN A 131 -6.85 -6.28 -10.42
CA GLN A 131 -7.46 -6.65 -11.70
C GLN A 131 -7.67 -5.41 -12.58
N ARG A 132 -8.18 -4.32 -12.00
CA ARG A 132 -8.41 -3.06 -12.71
C ARG A 132 -7.11 -2.53 -13.33
N ILE A 133 -6.02 -2.48 -12.58
CA ILE A 133 -4.75 -1.93 -13.04
C ILE A 133 -4.02 -2.90 -13.97
N GLU A 134 -3.88 -4.14 -13.55
CA GLU A 134 -2.99 -5.10 -14.20
C GLU A 134 -3.62 -5.73 -15.44
N GLU A 135 -4.93 -5.95 -15.44
CA GLU A 135 -5.64 -6.56 -16.57
C GLU A 135 -6.26 -5.49 -17.47
N LYS A 136 -6.96 -4.51 -16.89
CA LYS A 136 -7.66 -3.48 -17.68
C LYS A 136 -6.79 -2.27 -18.03
N GLY A 137 -5.65 -2.08 -17.35
CA GLY A 137 -4.74 -0.96 -17.62
C GLY A 137 -5.25 0.37 -17.09
N ASP A 138 -6.25 0.32 -16.23
CA ASP A 138 -6.87 1.48 -15.65
C ASP A 138 -6.16 1.77 -14.31
N GLU A 139 -5.26 2.75 -14.34
CA GLU A 139 -4.52 3.20 -13.17
C GLU A 139 -5.36 4.15 -12.29
N ARG A 140 -6.41 4.76 -12.84
CA ARG A 140 -7.23 5.80 -12.20
C ARG A 140 -8.69 5.70 -12.62
#